data_AF-A0A6A4JV43-F1
#
_entry.id   AF-A0A6A4JV43-F1
#
_cell.length_a   1.000
_cell.length_b   1.000
_cell.length_c   1.000
_cell.angle_alpha   90.00
_cell.angle_beta   90.00
_cell.angle_gamma   90.00
#
_symmetry.space_group_name_H-M   'P 1'
#
loop_
_entity.id
_entity.type
_entity.pdbx_description
1 polymer ?
#
loop_
_entity_poly.entity_id
_entity_poly.type
_entity_poly.pdbx_seq_one_letter_code
_entity_poly.pdbx_strand_id
1 'polypeptide(L)'
;MIFSIASFSHGLGELIQFGEEYFIMGEVKTMLTYFPFPIWGQLIIVLLNTITISLLLAGTVSALMITGLLTLEIETQCAVLCAAMVRGTDDGSQSFTGLIADHVQIIKNARWLIDLMESLNSPAFSCFYFHIAIGLVIMKLVETNGYLFYVSMAFGFMSVILQTGAQGWFSSAITHSLESIAFAAYETNWYERDKNYARDVLMVIQMGQLRFVQKIFFRSIEIDRATVLRIVRSSYSFYTILMIIQ
;
A
#
# COMPACT_ATOMS: atom_id res chain seq x y z
N MET A 1 -1.76 -13.64 5.47
CA MET A 1 -1.31 -14.72 6.37
C MET A 1 0.00 -14.37 7.08
N ILE A 2 1.08 -14.01 6.37
CA ILE A 2 2.40 -13.68 6.97
C ILE A 2 2.36 -12.49 7.95
N PHE A 3 1.57 -11.44 7.68
CA PHE A 3 1.43 -10.29 8.60
C PHE A 3 0.64 -10.58 9.88
N SER A 4 -0.28 -11.55 9.82
CA SER A 4 -0.99 -12.04 11.01
C SER A 4 -0.03 -12.77 11.93
N ILE A 5 0.90 -13.55 11.37
CA ILE A 5 1.92 -14.30 12.15
C ILE A 5 2.90 -13.35 12.84
N ALA A 6 3.38 -12.30 12.17
CA ALA A 6 4.31 -11.34 12.76
C ALA A 6 3.68 -10.52 13.91
N SER A 7 2.42 -10.12 13.76
CA SER A 7 1.72 -9.33 14.78
C SER A 7 1.21 -10.20 15.93
N PHE A 8 0.78 -11.44 15.63
CA PHE A 8 0.54 -12.47 16.63
C PHE A 8 1.83 -12.83 17.38
N SER A 9 2.97 -12.88 16.69
CA SER A 9 4.30 -13.03 17.29
C SER A 9 4.69 -11.83 18.16
N HIS A 10 4.29 -10.61 17.80
CA HIS A 10 4.55 -9.42 18.63
C HIS A 10 3.65 -9.40 19.88
N GLY A 11 2.34 -9.68 19.71
CA GLY A 11 1.39 -9.76 20.82
C GLY A 11 1.64 -10.94 21.75
N LEU A 12 1.92 -12.13 21.21
CA LEU A 12 2.38 -13.27 21.99
C LEU A 12 3.77 -13.02 22.57
N GLY A 13 4.66 -12.35 21.85
CA GLY A 13 6.00 -12.01 22.34
C GLY A 13 5.91 -11.15 23.60
N GLU A 14 5.07 -10.13 23.59
CA GLU A 14 4.81 -9.28 24.76
C GLU A 14 4.12 -10.06 25.90
N LEU A 15 3.16 -10.95 25.59
CA LEU A 15 2.49 -11.79 26.60
C LEU A 15 3.40 -12.86 27.20
N ILE A 16 4.28 -13.46 26.40
CA ILE A 16 5.27 -14.45 26.83
C ILE A 16 6.35 -13.76 27.66
N GLN A 17 6.83 -12.60 27.22
CA GLN A 17 7.80 -11.80 27.96
C GLN A 17 7.21 -11.32 29.30
N PHE A 18 5.93 -10.92 29.32
CA PHE A 18 5.20 -10.62 30.55
C PHE A 18 5.08 -11.85 31.48
N GLY A 19 4.76 -13.02 30.92
CA GLY A 19 4.66 -14.27 31.66
C GLY A 19 6.00 -14.73 32.24
N GLU A 20 7.08 -14.56 31.48
CA GLU A 20 8.45 -14.88 31.87
C GLU A 20 8.96 -13.93 32.96
N GLU A 21 8.75 -12.62 32.83
CA GLU A 21 9.08 -11.63 33.86
C GLU A 21 8.32 -11.89 35.17
N TYR A 22 7.02 -12.23 35.08
CA TYR A 22 6.21 -12.58 36.25
C TYR A 22 6.71 -13.86 36.96
N PHE A 23 7.08 -14.89 36.20
CA PHE A 23 7.56 -16.16 36.76
C PHE A 23 8.97 -16.07 37.36
N ILE A 24 9.84 -15.24 36.78
CA ILE A 24 11.25 -15.13 37.19
C ILE A 24 11.44 -14.11 38.32
N MET A 25 10.78 -12.95 38.26
CA MET A 25 11.02 -11.87 39.22
C MET A 25 9.97 -11.74 40.32
N GLY A 26 8.81 -12.39 40.19
CA GLY A 26 7.67 -12.22 41.12
C GLY A 26 7.04 -10.81 41.10
N GLU A 27 7.60 -9.89 40.30
CA GLU A 27 7.12 -8.54 40.04
C GLU A 27 7.15 -8.27 38.53
N VAL A 28 6.08 -7.67 38.02
CA VAL A 28 5.99 -7.25 36.61
C VAL A 28 6.60 -5.86 36.47
N LYS A 29 7.82 -5.77 35.96
CA LYS A 29 8.45 -4.50 35.58
C LYS A 29 8.37 -4.28 34.06
N THR A 30 7.16 -4.32 33.51
CA THR A 30 6.92 -3.77 32.16
C THR A 30 6.82 -2.23 32.22
N MET A 31 6.89 -1.56 31.06
CA MET A 31 6.67 -0.10 30.90
C MET A 31 5.39 0.44 31.59
N LEU A 32 4.47 -0.44 32.00
CA LEU A 32 3.27 -0.13 32.78
C LEU A 32 3.51 0.17 34.27
N THR A 33 4.75 0.06 34.76
CA THR A 33 5.15 0.55 36.10
C THR A 33 4.92 2.04 36.32
N TYR A 34 4.70 2.82 35.25
CA TYR A 34 4.32 4.23 35.32
C TYR A 34 2.82 4.48 35.53
N PHE A 35 1.96 3.45 35.46
CA PHE A 35 0.52 3.59 35.70
C PHE A 35 0.13 3.03 37.08
N PRO A 36 -0.54 3.81 37.95
CA PRO A 36 -0.84 3.44 39.33
C PRO A 36 -2.06 2.49 39.43
N PHE A 37 -2.08 1.42 38.64
CA PHE A 37 -3.16 0.43 38.63
C PHE A 37 -2.73 -0.89 39.28
N PRO A 38 -3.66 -1.61 39.96
CA PRO A 38 -3.39 -2.97 40.44
C PRO A 38 -3.14 -3.93 39.27
N ILE A 39 -2.41 -5.03 39.53
CA ILE A 39 -1.96 -6.02 38.52
C ILE A 39 -3.10 -6.52 37.62
N TRP A 40 -4.29 -6.77 38.18
CA TRP A 40 -5.48 -7.17 37.42
C TRP A 40 -5.92 -6.10 36.40
N GLY A 41 -5.80 -4.82 36.74
CA GLY A 41 -6.09 -3.70 35.83
C GLY A 41 -5.06 -3.58 34.72
N GLN A 42 -3.78 -3.78 35.04
CA GLN A 42 -2.70 -3.81 34.03
C GLN A 42 -2.91 -4.95 33.01
N LEU A 43 -3.29 -6.15 33.47
CA LEU A 43 -3.63 -7.29 32.62
C LEU A 43 -4.79 -6.99 31.66
N ILE A 44 -5.86 -6.35 32.17
CA ILE A 44 -7.01 -5.96 31.35
C ILE A 44 -6.58 -4.95 30.27
N ILE A 45 -5.75 -3.97 30.62
CA ILE A 45 -5.25 -2.96 29.67
C ILE A 45 -4.40 -3.60 28.57
N VAL A 46 -3.47 -4.50 28.92
CA VAL A 46 -2.63 -5.21 27.93
C VAL A 46 -3.50 -6.07 27.00
N LEU A 47 -4.50 -6.77 27.55
CA LEU A 47 -5.41 -7.59 26.77
C LEU A 47 -6.26 -6.76 25.82
N LEU A 48 -6.82 -5.64 26.28
CA LEU A 48 -7.57 -4.70 25.44
C LEU A 48 -6.69 -4.08 24.34
N ASN A 49 -5.46 -3.71 24.67
CA ASN A 49 -4.51 -3.16 23.70
C ASN A 49 -4.16 -4.20 22.62
N THR A 50 -3.92 -5.44 23.03
CA THR A 50 -3.62 -6.56 22.11
C THR A 50 -4.79 -6.85 21.18
N ILE A 51 -6.02 -6.87 21.69
CA ILE A 51 -7.23 -7.03 20.87
C ILE A 51 -7.37 -5.86 19.89
N THR A 52 -7.17 -4.63 20.34
CA THR A 52 -7.27 -3.42 19.51
C THR A 52 -6.26 -3.43 18.37
N ILE A 53 -4.99 -3.77 18.65
CA ILE A 53 -3.93 -3.89 17.64
C ILE A 53 -4.27 -5.00 16.62
N SER A 54 -4.77 -6.13 17.10
CA SER A 54 -5.16 -7.26 16.23
C SER A 54 -6.30 -6.91 15.28
N LEU A 55 -7.32 -6.18 15.77
CA LEU A 55 -8.44 -5.71 14.96
C LEU A 55 -8.01 -4.65 13.94
N LEU A 56 -7.16 -3.71 14.34
CA LEU A 56 -6.62 -2.69 13.44
C LEU A 56 -5.84 -3.33 12.29
N LEU A 57 -5.00 -4.33 12.60
CA LEU A 57 -4.28 -5.09 11.59
C LEU A 57 -5.22 -5.78 10.62
N ALA A 58 -6.24 -6.49 11.11
CA ALA A 58 -7.21 -7.17 10.25
C ALA A 58 -7.88 -6.18 9.29
N GLY A 59 -8.22 -4.97 9.77
CA GLY A 59 -8.73 -3.87 8.95
C GLY A 59 -7.75 -3.38 7.88
N THR A 60 -6.46 -3.23 8.21
CA THR A 60 -5.45 -2.80 7.22
C THR A 60 -5.21 -3.85 6.13
N VAL A 61 -5.17 -5.13 6.50
CA VAL A 61 -4.99 -6.23 5.55
C VAL A 61 -6.19 -6.39 4.64
N SER A 62 -7.41 -6.27 5.18
CA SER A 62 -8.62 -6.32 4.36
C SER A 62 -8.69 -5.14 3.40
N ALA A 63 -8.34 -3.92 3.85
CA ALA A 63 -8.25 -2.76 2.98
C ALA A 63 -7.24 -2.97 1.84
N LEU A 64 -6.04 -3.48 2.15
CA LEU A 64 -5.02 -3.84 1.15
C LEU A 64 -5.53 -4.86 0.12
N MET A 65 -6.21 -5.91 0.58
CA MET A 65 -6.78 -6.93 -0.30
C MET A 65 -7.87 -6.35 -1.20
N ILE A 66 -8.79 -5.56 -0.65
CA ILE A 66 -9.88 -4.93 -1.41
C ILE A 66 -9.31 -3.98 -2.47
N THR A 67 -8.39 -3.09 -2.09
CA THR A 67 -7.75 -2.17 -3.06
C THR A 67 -6.96 -2.91 -4.12
N GLY A 68 -6.30 -4.03 -3.75
CA GLY A 68 -5.57 -4.87 -4.69
C GLY A 68 -6.49 -5.56 -5.70
N LEU A 69 -7.62 -6.12 -5.25
CA LEU A 69 -8.61 -6.75 -6.13
C LEU A 69 -9.23 -5.73 -7.11
N LEU A 70 -9.60 -4.54 -6.61
CA LEU A 70 -10.14 -3.48 -7.45
C LEU A 70 -9.10 -2.97 -8.46
N THR A 71 -7.82 -2.95 -8.09
CA THR A 71 -6.73 -2.60 -9.01
C THR A 71 -6.62 -3.63 -10.15
N LEU A 72 -6.66 -4.92 -9.81
CA LEU A 72 -6.64 -6.01 -10.79
C LEU A 72 -7.88 -5.98 -11.69
N GLU A 73 -9.05 -5.59 -11.16
CA GLU A 73 -10.25 -5.41 -11.95
C GLU A 73 -10.05 -4.31 -13.02
N ILE A 74 -9.48 -3.17 -12.66
CA ILE A 74 -9.17 -2.11 -13.63
C ILE A 74 -8.14 -2.58 -14.67
N GLU A 75 -7.08 -3.26 -14.24
CA GLU A 75 -6.06 -3.81 -15.13
C GLU A 75 -6.65 -4.81 -16.14
N THR A 76 -7.52 -5.71 -15.67
CA THR A 76 -8.21 -6.67 -16.54
C THR A 76 -9.19 -6.00 -17.49
N GLN A 77 -9.95 -4.98 -17.05
CA GLN A 77 -10.83 -4.20 -17.92
C GLN A 77 -10.02 -3.47 -19.02
N CYS A 78 -8.86 -2.89 -18.68
CA CYS A 78 -7.96 -2.29 -19.66
C CYS A 78 -7.45 -3.32 -20.66
N ALA A 79 -6.97 -4.48 -20.18
CA ALA A 79 -6.45 -5.54 -21.05
C ALA A 79 -7.50 -6.11 -22.00
N VAL A 80 -8.74 -6.31 -21.52
CA VAL A 80 -9.87 -6.74 -22.36
C VAL A 80 -10.19 -5.69 -23.42
N LEU A 81 -10.21 -4.41 -23.06
CA LEU A 81 -10.46 -3.33 -24.01
C LEU A 81 -9.34 -3.23 -25.07
N CYS A 82 -8.07 -3.34 -24.65
CA CYS A 82 -6.91 -3.40 -25.56
C CYS A 82 -7.03 -4.58 -26.54
N ALA A 83 -7.35 -5.77 -26.04
CA ALA A 83 -7.55 -6.95 -26.89
C ALA A 83 -8.74 -6.79 -27.84
N ALA A 84 -9.81 -6.13 -27.42
CA ALA A 84 -10.97 -5.83 -28.26
C ALA A 84 -10.62 -4.84 -29.38
N MET A 85 -9.84 -3.80 -29.09
CA MET A 85 -9.34 -2.85 -30.11
C MET A 85 -8.50 -3.53 -31.18
N VAL A 86 -7.57 -4.41 -30.78
CA VAL A 86 -6.71 -5.15 -31.72
C VAL A 86 -7.54 -6.13 -32.56
N ARG A 87 -8.43 -6.92 -31.94
CA ARG A 87 -9.30 -7.86 -32.69
C ARG A 87 -10.28 -7.15 -33.63
N GLY A 88 -10.83 -6.02 -33.23
CA GLY A 88 -11.72 -5.23 -34.08
C GLY A 88 -11.03 -4.67 -35.32
N THR A 89 -9.69 -4.59 -35.31
CA THR A 89 -8.90 -4.21 -36.48
C THR A 89 -9.01 -5.25 -37.60
N ASP A 90 -8.95 -6.54 -37.25
CA ASP A 90 -9.04 -7.66 -38.21
C ASP A 90 -10.44 -7.82 -38.81
N ASP A 91 -11.48 -7.55 -38.03
CA ASP A 91 -12.86 -7.93 -38.37
C ASP A 91 -13.63 -6.89 -39.22
N GLY A 92 -13.01 -5.77 -39.60
CA GLY A 92 -13.57 -4.86 -40.61
C GLY A 92 -14.82 -4.05 -40.19
N SER A 93 -15.57 -4.46 -39.17
CA SER A 93 -16.98 -4.07 -39.00
C SER A 93 -17.34 -3.48 -37.64
N GLN A 94 -16.43 -3.51 -36.65
CA GLN A 94 -16.75 -2.99 -35.32
C GLN A 94 -16.78 -1.46 -35.29
N SER A 95 -17.91 -0.91 -34.84
CA SER A 95 -18.05 0.50 -34.51
C SER A 95 -17.24 0.84 -33.27
N PHE A 96 -16.32 1.81 -33.40
CA PHE A 96 -15.44 2.26 -32.34
C PHE A 96 -16.18 2.97 -31.19
N THR A 97 -17.44 3.38 -31.41
CA THR A 97 -18.27 4.05 -30.40
C THR A 97 -18.48 3.20 -29.14
N GLY A 98 -18.60 1.88 -29.27
CA GLY A 98 -18.75 0.98 -28.12
C GLY A 98 -17.50 0.95 -27.24
N LEU A 99 -16.32 0.88 -27.88
CA LEU A 99 -15.02 0.89 -27.20
C LEU A 99 -14.76 2.22 -26.48
N ILE A 100 -15.24 3.34 -27.03
CA ILE A 100 -15.18 4.65 -26.37
C ILE A 100 -16.04 4.65 -25.11
N ALA A 101 -17.26 4.11 -25.17
CA ALA A 101 -18.14 4.05 -24.00
C ALA A 101 -17.52 3.22 -22.86
N ASP A 102 -16.92 2.07 -23.20
CA ASP A 102 -16.20 1.23 -22.26
C ASP A 102 -14.98 1.94 -21.67
N HIS A 103 -14.17 2.60 -22.51
CA HIS A 103 -13.02 3.40 -22.05
C HIS A 103 -13.43 4.50 -21.06
N VAL A 104 -14.51 5.22 -21.35
CA VAL A 104 -15.06 6.26 -20.45
C VAL A 104 -15.47 5.66 -19.11
N GLN A 105 -16.07 4.46 -19.10
CA GLN A 105 -16.46 3.78 -17.87
C GLN A 105 -15.24 3.35 -17.06
N ILE A 106 -14.21 2.79 -17.71
CA ILE A 106 -12.94 2.43 -17.06
C ILE A 106 -12.30 3.65 -16.41
N ILE A 107 -12.24 4.79 -17.11
CA ILE A 107 -11.70 6.04 -16.56
C ILE A 107 -12.47 6.48 -15.29
N LYS A 108 -13.80 6.40 -15.31
CA LYS A 108 -14.63 6.75 -14.14
C LYS A 108 -14.34 5.82 -12.96
N ASN A 109 -14.28 4.52 -13.20
CA ASN A 109 -14.00 3.52 -12.17
C ASN A 109 -12.58 3.71 -11.60
N ALA A 110 -11.58 3.95 -12.46
CA ALA A 110 -10.21 4.18 -12.04
C ALA A 110 -10.07 5.47 -11.23
N ARG A 111 -10.75 6.56 -11.61
CA ARG A 111 -10.76 7.81 -10.83
C ARG A 111 -11.34 7.59 -9.43
N TRP A 112 -12.47 6.90 -9.34
CA TRP A 112 -13.07 6.57 -8.05
C TRP A 112 -12.15 5.72 -7.17
N LEU A 113 -11.48 4.73 -7.77
CA LEU A 113 -10.51 3.89 -7.05
C LEU A 113 -9.30 4.70 -6.57
N ILE A 114 -8.78 5.61 -7.40
CA ILE A 114 -7.67 6.49 -7.00
C ILE A 114 -8.09 7.40 -5.85
N ASP A 115 -9.26 8.02 -5.91
CA ASP A 115 -9.76 8.87 -4.81
C ASP A 115 -9.92 8.06 -3.50
N LEU A 116 -10.40 6.82 -3.59
CA LEU A 116 -10.48 5.90 -2.45
C LEU A 116 -9.08 5.58 -1.90
N MET A 117 -8.14 5.23 -2.78
CA MET A 117 -6.77 4.94 -2.40
C MET A 117 -6.08 6.17 -1.80
N GLU A 118 -6.25 7.38 -2.33
CA GLU A 118 -5.73 8.63 -1.76
C GLU A 118 -6.22 8.85 -0.34
N SER A 119 -7.52 8.67 -0.11
CA SER A 119 -8.15 8.79 1.21
C SER A 119 -7.59 7.80 2.22
N LEU A 120 -7.39 6.54 1.82
CA LEU A 120 -6.85 5.49 2.69
C LEU A 120 -5.33 5.61 2.91
N ASN A 121 -4.58 5.91 1.86
CA ASN A 121 -3.12 5.90 1.91
C ASN A 121 -2.54 7.17 2.56
N SER A 122 -3.22 8.32 2.49
CA SER A 122 -2.70 9.55 3.12
C SER A 122 -2.43 9.40 4.63
N PRO A 123 -3.39 8.93 5.47
CA PRO A 123 -3.10 8.66 6.87
C PRO A 123 -2.15 7.46 7.06
N ALA A 124 -2.27 6.40 6.24
CA ALA A 124 -1.43 5.22 6.38
C ALA A 124 0.07 5.52 6.15
N PHE A 125 0.41 6.26 5.11
CA PHE A 125 1.79 6.68 4.82
C PHE A 125 2.38 7.56 5.94
N SER A 126 1.55 8.39 6.58
CA SER A 126 1.97 9.18 7.74
C SER A 126 2.32 8.26 8.92
N CYS A 127 1.45 7.29 9.23
CA CYS A 127 1.70 6.30 10.28
C CYS A 127 2.96 5.46 9.99
N PHE A 128 3.16 5.03 8.75
CA PHE A 128 4.34 4.28 8.34
C PHE A 128 5.63 5.07 8.49
N TYR A 129 5.61 6.36 8.13
CA TYR A 129 6.75 7.24 8.31
C TYR A 129 7.14 7.37 9.79
N PHE A 130 6.17 7.63 10.67
CA PHE A 130 6.41 7.70 12.11
C PHE A 130 6.87 6.36 12.69
N HIS A 131 6.27 5.25 12.25
CA HIS A 131 6.67 3.92 12.70
C HIS A 131 8.13 3.63 12.37
N ILE A 132 8.57 3.98 11.15
CA ILE A 132 9.97 3.81 10.77
C ILE A 132 10.88 4.73 11.61
N ALA A 133 10.53 6.01 11.74
CA ALA A 133 11.35 6.97 12.49
C ALA A 133 11.52 6.56 13.96
N ILE A 134 10.43 6.18 14.62
CA ILE A 134 10.43 5.73 16.02
C ILE A 134 11.21 4.42 16.14
N GLY A 135 10.96 3.44 15.26
CA GLY A 135 11.67 2.16 15.28
C GLY A 135 13.20 2.32 15.16
N LEU A 136 13.66 3.23 14.31
CA LEU A 136 15.10 3.52 14.15
C LEU A 136 15.70 4.16 15.41
N VAL A 137 14.97 5.06 16.07
CA VAL A 137 15.39 5.68 17.33
C VAL A 137 15.44 4.65 18.46
N ILE A 138 14.43 3.79 18.57
CA ILE A 138 14.39 2.73 19.60
C ILE A 138 15.55 1.75 19.42
N MET A 139 15.84 1.31 18.18
CA MET A 139 16.99 0.42 17.91
C MET A 139 18.32 1.03 18.38
N LYS A 140 18.43 2.36 18.42
CA LYS A 140 19.64 3.04 18.87
C LYS A 140 19.67 3.30 20.37
N LEU A 141 18.53 3.61 20.99
CA LEU A 141 18.45 3.99 22.41
C LEU A 141 18.36 2.80 23.38
N VAL A 142 17.81 1.68 22.94
CA VAL A 142 17.50 0.54 23.82
C VAL A 142 18.57 -0.54 23.69
N GLU A 143 19.48 -0.61 24.67
CA GLU A 143 20.43 -1.72 24.83
C GLU A 143 19.72 -2.94 25.45
N THR A 144 18.99 -3.69 24.62
CA THR A 144 18.37 -4.95 25.05
C THR A 144 19.26 -6.16 24.74
N ASN A 145 19.48 -7.01 25.75
CA ASN A 145 20.18 -8.30 25.62
C ASN A 145 19.32 -9.42 24.98
N GLY A 146 18.07 -9.15 24.61
CA GLY A 146 17.13 -10.14 24.10
C GLY A 146 17.07 -10.20 22.57
N TYR A 147 17.43 -11.35 21.97
CA TYR A 147 17.33 -11.62 20.53
C TYR A 147 15.90 -11.41 19.98
N LEU A 148 14.87 -11.70 20.78
CA LEU A 148 13.46 -11.58 20.40
C LEU A 148 13.06 -10.14 20.03
N PHE A 149 13.67 -9.15 20.68
CA PHE A 149 13.38 -7.74 20.41
C PHE A 149 13.81 -7.33 18.99
N TYR A 150 15.03 -7.68 18.59
CA TYR A 150 15.55 -7.40 17.24
C TYR A 150 14.76 -8.12 16.15
N VAL A 151 14.39 -9.38 16.39
CA VAL A 151 13.55 -10.14 15.45
C VAL A 151 12.18 -9.47 15.27
N SER A 152 11.54 -9.08 16.38
CA SER A 152 10.25 -8.39 16.35
C SER A 152 10.31 -7.08 15.55
N MET A 153 11.35 -6.27 15.79
CA MET A 153 11.57 -5.00 15.08
C MET A 153 11.81 -5.22 13.59
N ALA A 154 12.60 -6.23 13.21
CA ALA A 154 12.84 -6.59 11.81
C ALA A 154 11.55 -6.99 11.09
N PHE A 155 10.68 -7.76 11.75
CA PHE A 155 9.35 -8.09 11.22
C PHE A 155 8.45 -6.86 11.09
N GLY A 156 8.50 -5.93 12.05
CA GLY A 156 7.79 -4.65 11.98
C GLY A 156 8.19 -3.82 10.76
N PHE A 157 9.50 -3.61 10.55
CA PHE A 157 10.02 -2.90 9.38
C PHE A 157 9.67 -3.60 8.07
N MET A 158 9.85 -4.92 7.99
CA MET A 158 9.48 -5.70 6.80
C MET A 158 7.99 -5.54 6.48
N SER A 159 7.13 -5.51 7.51
CA SER A 159 5.70 -5.28 7.35
C SER A 159 5.37 -3.92 6.75
N VAL A 160 5.95 -2.86 7.29
CA VAL A 160 5.72 -1.51 6.75
C VAL A 160 6.23 -1.38 5.31
N ILE A 161 7.40 -1.94 5.00
CA ILE A 161 7.97 -1.90 3.65
C ILE A 161 7.09 -2.67 2.65
N LEU A 162 6.59 -3.85 3.03
CA LEU A 162 5.73 -4.63 2.15
C LEU A 162 4.37 -3.95 1.92
N GLN A 163 3.78 -3.34 2.96
CA GLN A 163 2.51 -2.62 2.82
C GLN A 163 2.65 -1.38 1.93
N THR A 164 3.67 -0.56 2.17
CA THR A 164 3.97 0.61 1.33
C THR A 164 4.34 0.22 -0.09
N GLY A 165 5.12 -0.86 -0.26
CA GLY A 165 5.47 -1.43 -1.55
C GLY A 165 4.25 -1.92 -2.35
N ALA A 166 3.32 -2.61 -1.70
CA ALA A 166 2.07 -3.05 -2.33
C ALA A 166 1.24 -1.85 -2.81
N GLN A 167 1.09 -0.80 -1.99
CA GLN A 167 0.36 0.41 -2.36
C GLN A 167 1.03 1.16 -3.53
N GLY A 168 2.37 1.29 -3.50
CA GLY A 168 3.13 1.85 -4.62
C GLY A 168 3.01 1.04 -5.91
N TRP A 169 2.91 -0.28 -5.78
CA TRP A 169 2.65 -1.18 -6.90
C TRP A 169 1.27 -0.95 -7.50
N PHE A 170 0.21 -0.91 -6.68
CA PHE A 170 -1.17 -0.71 -7.13
C PHE A 170 -1.33 0.61 -7.89
N SER A 171 -0.84 1.72 -7.31
CA SER A 171 -0.86 3.02 -7.97
C SER A 171 -0.20 2.97 -9.36
N SER A 172 0.99 2.39 -9.45
CA SER A 172 1.73 2.28 -10.73
C SER A 172 1.05 1.33 -11.72
N ALA A 173 0.40 0.26 -11.24
CA ALA A 173 -0.29 -0.71 -12.09
C ALA A 173 -1.50 -0.05 -12.77
N ILE A 174 -2.30 0.73 -12.04
CA ILE A 174 -3.44 1.47 -12.60
C ILE A 174 -2.96 2.45 -13.66
N THR A 175 -1.94 3.27 -13.36
CA THR A 175 -1.40 4.24 -14.32
C THR A 175 -0.92 3.56 -15.60
N HIS A 176 -0.11 2.51 -15.48
CA HIS A 176 0.42 1.79 -16.65
C HIS A 176 -0.69 1.10 -17.46
N SER A 177 -1.71 0.54 -16.80
CA SER A 177 -2.83 -0.12 -17.47
C SER A 177 -3.65 0.88 -18.28
N LEU A 178 -3.90 2.08 -17.74
CA LEU A 178 -4.62 3.14 -18.46
C LEU A 178 -3.81 3.69 -19.63
N GLU A 179 -2.49 3.86 -19.46
CA GLU A 179 -1.60 4.28 -20.55
C GLU A 179 -1.58 3.25 -21.70
N SER A 180 -1.68 1.95 -21.38
CA SER A 180 -1.69 0.87 -22.39
C SER A 180 -2.84 0.97 -23.40
N ILE A 181 -3.98 1.57 -22.99
CA ILE A 181 -5.13 1.79 -23.86
C ILE A 181 -4.78 2.73 -25.02
N ALA A 182 -4.00 3.78 -24.76
CA ALA A 182 -3.57 4.70 -25.81
C ALA A 182 -2.65 4.02 -26.84
N PHE A 183 -1.75 3.14 -26.37
CA PHE A 183 -0.89 2.36 -27.26
C PHE A 183 -1.70 1.39 -28.12
N ALA A 184 -2.63 0.64 -27.51
CA ALA A 184 -3.49 -0.30 -28.25
C ALA A 184 -4.38 0.42 -29.28
N ALA A 185 -4.90 1.61 -28.96
CA ALA A 185 -5.66 2.42 -29.91
C ALA A 185 -4.81 2.86 -31.11
N TYR A 186 -3.55 3.23 -30.88
CA TYR A 186 -2.62 3.62 -31.93
C TYR A 186 -2.22 2.46 -32.85
N GLU A 187 -2.13 1.24 -32.32
CA GLU A 187 -1.79 0.02 -33.08
C GLU A 187 -2.92 -0.47 -34.01
N THR A 188 -4.12 0.11 -33.93
CA THR A 188 -5.20 -0.20 -34.87
C THR A 188 -4.89 0.28 -36.29
N ASN A 189 -5.54 -0.28 -37.33
CA ASN A 189 -5.39 0.17 -38.73
C ASN A 189 -6.12 1.50 -39.01
N TRP A 190 -6.08 2.46 -38.09
CA TRP A 190 -6.83 3.72 -38.14
C TRP A 190 -6.52 4.57 -39.39
N TYR A 191 -5.33 4.40 -39.96
CA TYR A 191 -4.86 5.13 -41.15
C TYR A 191 -5.49 4.60 -42.46
N GLU A 192 -6.01 3.36 -42.47
CA GLU A 192 -6.73 2.75 -43.60
C GLU A 192 -8.25 2.92 -43.51
N ARG A 193 -8.75 3.44 -42.38
CA ARG A 193 -10.18 3.60 -42.08
C ARG A 193 -10.69 4.98 -42.44
N ASP A 194 -12.00 5.19 -42.27
CA ASP A 194 -12.64 6.47 -42.54
C ASP A 194 -12.20 7.56 -41.55
N LYS A 195 -12.41 8.82 -41.93
CA LYS A 195 -12.00 9.98 -41.12
C LYS A 195 -12.66 10.00 -39.73
N ASN A 196 -13.86 9.45 -39.56
CA ASN A 196 -14.50 9.43 -38.25
C ASN A 196 -13.81 8.43 -37.34
N TYR A 197 -13.46 7.24 -37.85
CA TYR A 197 -12.67 6.26 -37.10
C TYR A 197 -11.32 6.84 -36.64
N ALA A 198 -10.59 7.50 -37.53
CA ALA A 198 -9.32 8.14 -37.17
C ALA A 198 -9.48 9.23 -36.10
N ARG A 199 -10.59 9.99 -36.14
CA ARG A 199 -10.91 10.99 -35.12
C ARG A 199 -11.24 10.35 -33.77
N ASP A 200 -11.97 9.25 -33.78
CA ASP A 200 -12.37 8.52 -32.59
C ASP A 200 -11.14 7.90 -31.88
N VAL A 201 -10.23 7.31 -32.66
CA VAL A 201 -8.92 6.82 -32.17
C VAL A 201 -8.11 7.96 -31.57
N LEU A 202 -8.04 9.12 -32.23
CA LEU A 202 -7.34 10.29 -31.71
C LEU A 202 -7.92 10.73 -30.35
N MET A 203 -9.24 10.72 -30.17
CA MET A 203 -9.86 11.04 -28.89
C MET A 203 -9.48 10.04 -27.80
N VAL A 204 -9.47 8.74 -28.10
CA VAL A 204 -9.05 7.71 -27.15
C VAL A 204 -7.60 7.90 -26.73
N ILE A 205 -6.70 8.16 -27.68
CA ILE A 205 -5.28 8.44 -27.39
C ILE A 205 -5.16 9.68 -26.48
N GLN A 206 -5.85 10.76 -26.80
CA GLN A 206 -5.83 11.99 -25.98
C GLN A 206 -6.35 11.75 -24.56
N MET A 207 -7.40 10.94 -24.39
CA MET A 207 -7.91 10.59 -23.06
C MET A 207 -6.96 9.64 -22.30
N GLY A 208 -6.31 8.71 -22.98
CA GLY A 208 -5.34 7.80 -22.38
C GLY A 208 -4.03 8.48 -21.95
N GLN A 209 -3.76 9.70 -22.44
CA GLN A 209 -2.64 10.54 -21.98
C GLN A 209 -2.92 11.24 -20.64
N LEU A 210 -4.15 11.19 -20.12
CA LEU A 210 -4.45 11.75 -18.80
C LEU A 210 -3.71 10.97 -17.72
N ARG A 211 -2.91 11.68 -16.91
CA ARG A 211 -2.15 11.06 -15.83
C ARG A 211 -3.04 10.78 -14.62
N PHE A 212 -3.39 9.51 -14.45
CA PHE A 212 -4.11 9.00 -13.29
C PHE A 212 -3.10 8.51 -12.25
N VAL A 213 -2.59 9.46 -11.45
CA VAL A 213 -1.56 9.20 -10.43
C VAL A 213 -2.15 9.49 -9.06
N GLN A 214 -1.92 8.56 -8.13
CA GLN A 214 -2.29 8.73 -6.74
C GLN A 214 -1.41 9.79 -6.06
N LYS A 215 -2.02 10.77 -5.39
CA LYS A 215 -1.30 11.81 -4.66
C LYS A 215 -1.64 11.81 -3.17
N ILE A 216 -0.62 11.84 -2.32
CA ILE A 216 -0.76 11.98 -0.87
C ILE A 216 -0.24 13.33 -0.38
N PHE A 217 -0.61 13.65 0.87
CA PHE A 217 -0.13 14.84 1.60
C PHE A 217 -0.48 16.14 0.87
N PHE A 218 -1.75 16.56 0.96
CA PHE A 218 -2.28 17.72 0.23
C PHE A 218 -2.02 17.69 -1.27
N ARG A 219 -2.04 16.49 -1.87
CA ARG A 219 -1.73 16.23 -3.29
C ARG A 219 -0.32 16.64 -3.72
N SER A 220 0.63 16.76 -2.80
CA SER A 220 1.99 17.20 -3.09
C SER A 220 2.93 16.07 -3.50
N ILE A 221 2.67 14.84 -3.04
CA ILE A 221 3.58 13.70 -3.26
C ILE A 221 2.85 12.63 -4.05
N GLU A 222 3.40 12.27 -5.20
CA GLU A 222 2.90 11.16 -6.03
C GLU A 222 3.34 9.83 -5.42
N ILE A 223 2.41 8.90 -5.22
CA ILE A 223 2.74 7.54 -4.82
C ILE A 223 3.04 6.74 -6.08
N ASP A 224 4.29 6.33 -6.20
CA ASP A 224 4.75 5.37 -7.19
C ASP A 224 5.77 4.41 -6.56
N ARG A 225 6.18 3.40 -7.35
CA ARG A 225 7.24 2.46 -6.93
C ARG A 225 8.54 3.18 -6.55
N ALA A 226 8.87 4.29 -7.23
CA ALA A 226 10.09 5.04 -6.94
C ALA A 226 10.03 5.75 -5.58
N THR A 227 8.87 6.23 -5.18
CA THR A 227 8.64 6.92 -3.91
C THR A 227 8.82 5.98 -2.73
N VAL A 228 8.34 4.74 -2.83
CA VAL A 228 8.61 3.72 -1.80
C VAL A 228 10.11 3.48 -1.65
N LEU A 229 10.84 3.37 -2.76
CA LEU A 229 12.30 3.19 -2.73
C LEU A 229 13.02 4.41 -2.13
N ARG A 230 12.53 5.62 -2.42
CA ARG A 230 13.05 6.86 -1.80
C ARG A 230 12.84 6.87 -0.30
N ILE A 231 11.68 6.43 0.19
CA ILE A 231 11.41 6.31 1.63
C ILE A 231 12.42 5.35 2.25
N VAL A 232 12.60 4.14 1.71
CA VAL A 232 13.57 3.16 2.23
C VAL A 232 15.00 3.73 2.27
N ARG A 233 15.44 4.39 1.19
CA ARG A 233 16.76 5.03 1.13
C ARG A 233 16.91 6.16 2.15
N SER A 234 15.87 6.97 2.33
CA SER A 234 15.87 8.05 3.31
C SER A 234 15.96 7.51 4.74
N SER A 235 15.25 6.43 5.05
CA SER A 235 15.28 5.76 6.35
C SER A 235 16.67 5.20 6.67
N TYR A 236 17.31 4.56 5.68
CA TYR A 236 18.69 4.09 5.83
C TYR A 236 19.67 5.24 6.07
N SER A 237 19.55 6.34 5.30
CA SER A 237 20.40 7.52 5.46
C SER A 237 20.21 8.19 6.82
N PHE A 238 18.98 8.23 7.32
CA PHE A 238 18.69 8.73 8.66
C PHE A 238 19.29 7.84 9.75
N TYR A 239 19.21 6.51 9.57
CA TYR A 239 19.82 5.55 10.50
C TYR A 239 21.34 5.66 10.55
N THR A 240 22.03 5.85 9.42
CA THR A 240 23.49 6.04 9.42
C THR A 240 23.89 7.34 10.11
N ILE A 241 23.11 8.42 9.93
CA ILE A 241 23.32 9.67 10.68
C ILE A 241 23.13 9.45 12.19
N LEU A 242 22.08 8.73 12.59
CA LEU A 242 21.84 8.35 14.00
C LEU A 242 23.00 7.53 14.59
N MET A 243 23.69 6.72 13.79
CA MET A 243 24.89 6.03 14.25
C MET A 243 26.09 6.94 14.46
N ILE A 244 26.20 8.03 13.69
CA ILE A 244 27.36 8.96 13.68
C ILE A 244 27.24 10.07 14.72
N ILE A 245 26.02 10.54 15.03
CA ILE A 245 25.78 11.67 15.95
C ILE A 245 26.02 11.32 17.43
N GLN A 246 26.46 10.11 17.73
CA GLN A 246 26.96 9.66 19.04
C GLN A 246 28.34 9.04 18.90
#